data_AF-A0A975R755-F1
#
_entry.id   AF-A0A975R755-F1
#
_cell.length_a   1.000
_cell.length_b   1.000
_cell.length_c   1.000
_cell.angle_alpha   90.00
_cell.angle_beta   90.00
_cell.angle_gamma   90.00
#
_symmetry.space_group_name_H-M   'P 1'
#
loop_
_entity.id
_entity.type
_entity.pdbx_description
1 polymer ?
#
loop_
_entity_poly.entity_id
_entity_poly.type
_entity_poly.pdbx_seq_one_letter_code
_entity_poly.pdbx_strand_id
1 'polypeptide(L)' 'MAHHGSSPAAWTAVVIGLVGAVVAGVGSVIPDLIITLIGVVIMVAAGLVGYFMGRIVESRSAGTSTSRTAH' A
#
# COMPACT_ATOMS: atom_id res chain seq x y z
N MET A 1 -2.72 24.43 7.01
CA MET A 1 -2.62 23.13 7.72
C MET A 1 -2.45 22.08 6.64
N ALA A 2 -1.22 21.66 6.38
CA ALA A 2 -0.92 20.73 5.29
C ALA A 2 -1.50 19.37 5.64
N HIS A 3 -2.54 18.95 4.92
CA HIS A 3 -2.98 17.55 4.92
C HIS A 3 -1.99 16.74 4.05
N HIS A 4 -0.78 16.58 4.54
CA HIS A 4 0.26 15.72 3.95
C HIS A 4 0.00 14.27 4.39
N GLY A 5 -0.27 13.37 3.45
CA GLY A 5 -0.18 11.93 3.68
C GLY A 5 -1.34 11.22 4.38
N SER A 6 -2.39 11.89 4.86
CA SER A 6 -3.50 11.21 5.57
C SER A 6 -4.61 10.67 4.67
N SER A 7 -4.34 10.35 3.39
CA SER A 7 -5.38 9.72 2.58
C SER A 7 -5.66 8.32 3.16
N PRO A 8 -6.94 7.91 3.32
CA PRO A 8 -7.31 6.55 3.75
C PRO A 8 -6.55 5.45 2.99
N ALA A 9 -6.24 5.76 1.73
CA ALA A 9 -5.38 5.06 0.81
C ALA A 9 -3.96 4.75 1.29
N ALA A 10 -3.26 5.75 1.84
CA ALA A 10 -1.88 5.60 2.23
C ALA A 10 -1.75 4.78 3.53
N TRP A 11 -2.59 5.05 4.52
CA TRP A 11 -2.52 4.31 5.79
C TRP A 11 -3.01 2.86 5.65
N THR A 12 -3.92 2.56 4.72
CA THR A 12 -4.37 1.18 4.48
C THR A 12 -3.24 0.30 3.97
N ALA A 13 -2.46 0.76 2.97
CA ALA A 13 -1.28 0.03 2.53
C ALA A 13 -0.25 -0.17 3.66
N VAL A 14 -0.04 0.87 4.48
CA VAL A 14 0.87 0.80 5.64
C VAL A 14 0.40 -0.22 6.68
N VAL A 15 -0.89 -0.23 7.04
CA VAL A 15 -1.41 -1.16 8.06
C VAL A 15 -1.39 -2.60 7.56
N ILE A 16 -1.73 -2.85 6.30
CA ILE A 16 -1.60 -4.20 5.72
C ILE A 16 -0.13 -4.65 5.77
N GLY A 17 0.80 -3.74 5.44
CA GLY A 17 2.23 -4.02 5.54
C GLY A 17 2.69 -4.32 6.97
N LEU A 18 2.28 -3.52 7.95
CA LEU A 18 2.61 -3.75 9.36
C LEU A 18 2.08 -5.09 9.88
N VAL A 19 0.85 -5.47 9.50
CA VAL A 19 0.29 -6.78 9.87
C VAL A 19 1.10 -7.90 9.23
N GLY A 20 1.44 -7.79 7.95
CA GLY A 20 2.31 -8.78 7.27
C GLY A 20 3.68 -8.92 7.94
N ALA A 21 4.28 -7.80 8.35
CA ALA A 21 5.55 -7.78 9.07
C ALA A 21 5.49 -8.49 10.41
N VAL A 22 4.43 -8.23 11.19
CA VAL A 22 4.20 -8.89 12.47
C VAL A 22 4.01 -10.39 12.29
N VAL A 23 3.17 -10.82 11.34
CA VAL A 23 2.90 -12.25 11.09
C VAL A 23 4.17 -12.97 10.63
N ALA A 24 4.95 -12.38 9.72
CA ALA A 24 6.23 -12.94 9.27
C ALA A 24 7.26 -13.04 10.42
N GLY A 25 7.32 -12.01 11.27
CA GLY A 25 8.18 -11.99 12.45
C GLY A 25 7.80 -13.08 13.46
N VAL A 26 6.50 -13.24 13.75
CA VAL A 26 6.00 -14.30 14.65
C VAL A 26 6.31 -15.69 14.08
N GLY A 27 6.07 -15.92 12.79
CA GLY A 27 6.42 -17.18 12.13
C GLY A 27 7.91 -17.51 12.22
N SER A 28 8.77 -16.50 12.09
CA SER A 28 10.23 -16.66 12.18
C SER A 28 10.72 -16.99 13.59
N VAL A 29 9.99 -16.56 14.64
CA VAL A 29 10.29 -16.88 16.04
C VAL A 29 9.86 -18.30 16.42
N ILE A 30 8.77 -18.80 15.83
CA ILE A 30 8.20 -20.15 16.11
C ILE A 30 8.73 -21.21 15.11
N PRO A 31 9.87 -20.93 14.47
CA PRO A 31 10.28 -21.43 13.14
C PRO A 31 9.20 -22.16 12.31
N ASP A 32 8.02 -21.55 12.15
CA ASP A 32 6.95 -22.11 11.34
C ASP A 32 7.00 -21.50 9.93
N LEU A 33 7.34 -22.34 8.95
CA LEU A 33 7.47 -21.92 7.56
C LEU A 33 6.14 -21.43 6.98
N ILE A 34 5.01 -22.05 7.36
CA ILE A 34 3.68 -21.73 6.84
C ILE A 34 3.28 -20.31 7.29
N ILE A 35 3.41 -20.02 8.59
CA ILE A 35 3.08 -18.71 9.17
C ILE A 35 3.99 -17.62 8.58
N THR A 36 5.28 -17.92 8.44
CA THR A 36 6.23 -17.00 7.81
C THR A 36 5.83 -16.67 6.38
N LEU A 37 5.43 -17.68 5.59
CA LEU A 37 4.99 -17.49 4.21
C LEU A 37 3.72 -16.65 4.13
N ILE A 38 2.76 -16.85 5.04
CA ILE A 38 1.53 -16.05 5.12
C ILE A 38 1.87 -14.58 5.36
N GLY A 39 2.78 -14.29 6.30
CA GLY A 39 3.24 -12.93 6.56
C GLY A 39 3.88 -12.28 5.34
N VAL A 40 4.71 -13.03 4.60
CA VAL A 40 5.33 -12.55 3.35
C VAL A 40 4.27 -12.26 2.27
N VAL A 41 3.27 -13.13 2.11
CA VAL A 41 2.18 -12.93 1.14
C VAL A 41 1.39 -11.65 1.46
N ILE A 42 1.09 -11.39 2.74
CA ILE A 42 0.42 -10.17 3.18
C ILE A 42 1.28 -8.94 2.87
N MET A 43 2.59 -9.03 3.07
CA MET A 43 3.53 -7.94 2.76
C MET A 43 3.56 -7.62 1.26
N VAL A 44 3.56 -8.65 0.41
CA VAL A 44 3.48 -8.50 -1.05
C VAL A 44 2.16 -7.83 -1.41
N ALA A 45 1.03 -8.28 -0.85
CA ALA A 45 -0.27 -7.66 -1.08
C ALA A 45 -0.30 -6.17 -0.71
N ALA A 46 0.32 -5.77 0.40
CA ALA A 46 0.45 -4.36 0.78
C ALA A 46 1.21 -3.53 -0.28
N GLY A 47 2.30 -4.09 -0.82
CA GLY A 47 3.06 -3.48 -1.92
C GLY A 47 2.21 -3.30 -3.18
N LEU A 48 1.41 -4.31 -3.55
CA LEU A 48 0.49 -4.20 -4.68
C LEU A 48 -0.57 -3.12 -4.45
N VAL A 49 -1.17 -3.05 -3.26
CA VAL A 49 -2.17 -2.02 -2.92
C VAL A 49 -1.57 -0.62 -3.08
N GLY A 50 -0.38 -0.38 -2.50
CA GLY A 50 0.30 0.91 -2.64
C GLY A 50 0.63 1.25 -4.10
N TYR A 51 1.11 0.27 -4.85
CA TYR A 51 1.48 0.43 -6.26
C TYR A 51 0.29 0.80 -7.16
N PHE A 52 -0.83 0.08 -7.06
CA PHE A 52 -2.00 0.39 -7.87
C PHE A 52 -2.60 1.74 -7.51
N MET A 53 -2.56 2.11 -6.23
CA MET A 53 -3.08 3.40 -5.78
C MET A 53 -2.28 4.58 -6.33
N GLY A 54 -0.95 4.46 -6.38
CA GLY A 54 -0.09 5.43 -7.05
C GLY A 54 -0.47 5.63 -8.52
N ARG A 55 -0.75 4.53 -9.24
CA ARG A 55 -1.16 4.59 -10.66
C ARG A 55 -2.54 5.19 -10.89
N ILE A 56 -3.51 4.88 -10.02
CA ILE A 56 -4.86 5.46 -10.12
C ILE A 56 -4.80 6.98 -9.89
N VAL A 57 -3.94 7.45 -8.98
CA VAL A 57 -3.74 8.89 -8.73
C VAL A 57 -3.10 9.57 -9.94
N GLU A 58 -2.02 9.02 -10.49
CA GLU A 58 -1.37 9.51 -11.73
C GLU A 58 -2.38 9.69 -12.87
N SER A 59 -3.27 8.71 -13.03
CA SER A 59 -4.31 8.69 -14.08
C SER A 59 -5.32 9.83 -13.95
N ARG A 60 -5.60 10.32 -12.73
CA ARG A 60 -6.51 11.46 -12.49
C ARG A 60 -5.85 12.81 -12.81
N SER A 61 -4.54 12.91 -12.59
CA SER A 61 -3.74 14.12 -12.81
C SER A 61 -3.57 14.43 -14.30
N ALA A 62 -3.43 13.40 -15.13
CA ALA A 62 -3.33 13.55 -16.58
C ALA A 62 -4.63 14.08 -17.22
N GLY A 63 -5.80 13.62 -16.74
CA GLY A 63 -7.10 14.05 -17.27
C GLY A 63 -7.47 15.50 -16.94
N THR A 64 -7.08 15.99 -15.77
CA THR A 64 -7.34 17.38 -15.32
C THR A 64 -6.43 18.43 -15.97
N SER A 65 -5.26 18.01 -16.46
CA SER A 65 -4.32 18.90 -17.15
C SER A 65 -4.80 19.29 -18.55
N THR A 66 -5.55 18.40 -19.20
CA THR A 66 -6.11 18.61 -20.55
C THR A 66 -7.33 19.52 -20.55
N SER A 67 -8.14 19.54 -19.48
CA SER A 67 -9.33 20.40 -19.41
C SER A 67 -9.03 21.87 -19.07
N ARG A 68 -7.83 22.16 -18.55
CA ARG A 68 -7.44 23.52 -18.11
C ARG A 68 -6.86 24.39 -19.24
N THR A 69 -6.45 23.79 -20.36
CA THR A 69 -5.90 24.51 -21.52
C THR A 69 -6.93 24.85 -22.60
N ALA A 70 -8.22 24.56 -22.36
CA ALA A 70 -9.31 24.78 -23.32
C ALA A 70 -10.06 26.12 -23.14
N HIS A 71 -9.55 27.03 -22.30
CA HIS A 71 -10.11 28.37 -22.07
C HIS A 71 -9.05 29.45 -22.26
#